data_AF-A0A1L0CJ84-F1
#
_entry.id   AF-A0A1L0CJ84-F1
#
_cell.length_a   1.000
_cell.length_b   1.000
_cell.length_c   1.000
_cell.angle_alpha   90.00
_cell.angle_beta   90.00
_cell.angle_gamma   90.00
#
_symmetry.space_group_name_H-M   'P 1'
#
loop_
_entity.id
_entity.type
_entity.pdbx_description
1 polymer ?
#
loop_
_entity_poly.entity_id
_entity_poly.type
_entity_poly.pdbx_seq_one_letter_code
_entity_poly.pdbx_strand_id
1 'polypeptide(L)'
;MVNNSVAVASVAVVLATYIYFNLNKKSLPKFETSLIKDQFQEFELISIVNHTDEIATYKFKLPSATHKLGLPIGQHITIQYDFFNEETNEKSEIIRHYTPVSLDLETDGYFELLIKKYKLGKMSQLFRNIKVGDKIKVRGPKGFYDYEKILPKKDHLYMICGGTGITPMYQIIRYVYLNKHLDKTKITLIYGNQREEDILLKKELDSLVNLMDGQLKVHYILDNAPKDESWVSKIGYVDKDLLVKCGLKALDESDKNNTQVLLCGPPGLVSGMKKLLSSEFNYPRIKPITKSDDKVFVF
;
A
#
# COMPACT_ATOMS: atom_id res chain seq x y z
N MET A 1 -43.09 28.49 37.41
CA MET A 1 -43.39 28.51 35.95
C MET A 1 -42.21 29.11 35.19
N VAL A 2 -41.07 28.41 35.17
CA VAL A 2 -39.89 28.78 34.36
C VAL A 2 -39.32 27.46 33.89
N ASN A 3 -39.58 27.05 32.64
CA ASN A 3 -38.79 25.99 31.98
C ASN A 3 -39.13 25.75 30.50
N ASN A 4 -40.29 26.20 29.99
CA ASN A 4 -40.62 25.95 28.59
C ASN A 4 -39.89 26.91 27.62
N SER A 5 -39.71 28.19 27.98
CA SER A 5 -39.09 29.16 27.08
C SER A 5 -37.59 28.93 26.86
N VAL A 6 -36.87 28.43 27.87
CA VAL A 6 -35.43 28.12 27.79
C VAL A 6 -35.17 26.85 26.97
N ALA A 7 -36.05 25.85 27.09
CA ALA A 7 -35.97 24.62 26.30
C ALA A 7 -36.26 24.87 24.81
N VAL A 8 -37.26 25.72 24.49
CA VAL A 8 -37.57 26.07 23.10
C VAL A 8 -36.45 26.90 22.46
N ALA A 9 -35.86 27.84 23.20
CA ALA A 9 -34.75 28.64 22.71
C ALA A 9 -33.49 27.79 22.42
N SER A 10 -33.18 26.81 23.28
CA SER A 10 -32.01 25.94 23.08
C SER A 10 -32.21 24.97 21.90
N VAL A 11 -33.40 24.42 21.69
CA VAL A 11 -33.72 23.60 20.51
C VAL A 11 -33.62 24.42 19.22
N ALA A 12 -34.12 25.66 19.21
CA ALA A 12 -34.04 26.54 18.05
C ALA A 12 -32.59 26.88 17.67
N VAL A 13 -31.72 27.12 18.65
CA VAL A 13 -30.28 27.39 18.41
C VAL A 13 -29.57 26.16 17.86
N VAL A 14 -29.87 24.96 18.36
CA VAL A 14 -29.30 23.70 17.84
C VAL A 14 -29.77 23.43 16.41
N LEU A 15 -31.05 23.66 16.11
CA LEU A 15 -31.55 23.52 14.73
C LEU A 15 -30.91 24.56 13.80
N ALA A 16 -30.82 25.81 14.22
CA ALA A 16 -30.23 26.88 13.42
C ALA A 16 -28.74 26.64 13.17
N THR A 17 -27.98 26.15 14.15
CA THR A 17 -26.57 25.77 13.97
C THR A 17 -26.42 24.54 13.10
N TYR A 18 -27.27 23.53 13.23
CA TYR A 18 -27.28 22.34 12.36
C TYR A 18 -27.62 22.69 10.91
N ILE A 19 -28.61 23.56 10.70
CA ILE A 19 -29.00 24.06 9.38
C ILE A 19 -27.88 24.93 8.80
N TYR A 20 -27.32 25.86 9.58
CA TYR A 20 -26.19 26.68 9.15
C TYR A 20 -24.98 25.82 8.76
N PHE A 21 -24.65 24.78 9.54
CA PHE A 21 -23.55 23.86 9.21
C PHE A 21 -23.82 23.04 7.95
N ASN A 22 -25.06 22.62 7.72
CA ASN A 22 -25.42 21.89 6.51
C ASN A 22 -25.53 22.78 5.27
N LEU A 23 -25.98 24.03 5.43
CA LEU A 23 -26.05 25.02 4.35
C LEU A 23 -24.66 25.58 3.98
N ASN A 24 -23.76 25.71 4.97
CA ASN A 24 -22.37 26.13 4.78
C ASN A 24 -21.37 24.97 4.71
N LYS A 25 -21.84 23.74 4.48
CA LYS A 25 -20.99 22.70 3.89
C LYS A 25 -20.62 23.17 2.48
N LYS A 26 -19.61 24.04 2.38
CA LYS A 26 -18.84 24.17 1.16
C LYS A 26 -18.41 22.75 0.82
N SER A 27 -18.96 22.21 -0.27
CA SER A 27 -18.42 20.98 -0.85
C SER A 27 -16.93 21.23 -0.99
N LEU A 28 -16.11 20.40 -0.32
CA LEU A 28 -14.69 20.38 -0.58
C LEU A 28 -14.50 20.37 -2.11
N PRO A 29 -13.56 21.13 -2.68
CA PRO A 29 -13.34 21.13 -4.12
C PRO A 29 -13.24 19.68 -4.57
N LYS A 30 -14.16 19.28 -5.45
CA LYS A 30 -14.27 17.91 -5.93
C LYS A 30 -13.10 17.73 -6.88
N PHE A 31 -11.96 17.28 -6.35
CA PHE A 31 -10.78 17.02 -7.17
C PHE A 31 -11.17 16.03 -8.27
N GLU A 32 -10.84 16.34 -9.51
CA GLU A 32 -11.05 15.41 -10.62
C GLU A 32 -10.07 14.25 -10.46
N THR A 33 -10.62 13.04 -10.37
CA THR A 33 -9.85 11.80 -10.24
C THR A 33 -9.64 11.17 -11.61
N SER A 34 -8.43 10.69 -11.86
CA SER A 34 -8.05 10.23 -13.19
C SER A 34 -8.47 8.79 -13.48
N LEU A 35 -8.44 7.90 -12.49
CA LEU A 35 -8.64 6.46 -12.68
C LEU A 35 -10.10 6.07 -13.01
N ILE A 36 -10.29 5.26 -14.06
CA ILE A 36 -11.56 4.58 -14.37
C ILE A 36 -11.41 3.06 -14.19
N LYS A 37 -12.31 2.47 -13.38
CA LYS A 37 -12.17 1.09 -12.86
C LYS A 37 -11.98 0.02 -13.93
N ASP A 38 -12.78 0.09 -14.98
CA ASP A 38 -12.89 -0.98 -15.98
C ASP A 38 -12.46 -0.52 -17.38
N GLN A 39 -11.89 0.67 -17.50
CA GLN A 39 -11.44 1.24 -18.77
C GLN A 39 -9.95 1.61 -18.70
N PHE A 40 -9.18 1.17 -19.69
CA PHE A 40 -7.79 1.59 -19.83
C PHE A 40 -7.70 3.02 -20.34
N GLN A 41 -6.81 3.78 -19.72
CA GLN A 41 -6.48 5.16 -20.03
C GLN A 41 -4.98 5.26 -20.24
N GLU A 42 -4.54 6.22 -21.04
CA GLU A 42 -3.13 6.42 -21.31
C GLU A 42 -2.53 7.52 -20.44
N PHE A 43 -1.40 7.23 -19.81
CA PHE A 43 -0.65 8.20 -19.01
C PHE A 43 0.76 8.34 -19.54
N GLU A 44 1.18 9.57 -19.79
CA GLU A 44 2.48 9.89 -20.38
C GLU A 44 3.58 9.95 -19.33
N LEU A 45 4.72 9.32 -19.61
CA LEU A 45 5.91 9.35 -18.80
C LEU A 45 6.60 10.72 -18.91
N ILE A 46 6.82 11.39 -17.79
CA ILE A 46 7.46 12.72 -17.76
C ILE A 46 8.86 12.70 -17.15
N SER A 47 9.19 11.70 -16.32
CA SER A 47 10.56 11.55 -15.80
C SER A 47 10.86 10.14 -15.34
N ILE A 48 12.13 9.75 -15.44
CA ILE A 48 12.67 8.50 -14.90
C ILE A 48 13.80 8.86 -13.93
N VAL A 49 13.76 8.33 -12.72
CA VAL A 49 14.85 8.42 -11.74
C VAL A 49 15.40 7.01 -11.50
N ASN A 50 16.63 6.76 -11.95
CA ASN A 50 17.30 5.48 -11.73
C ASN A 50 17.92 5.44 -10.34
N HIS A 51 17.63 4.38 -9.58
CA HIS A 51 18.24 4.11 -8.27
C HIS A 51 19.36 3.09 -8.40
N THR A 52 19.13 2.07 -9.23
CA THR A 52 20.10 1.05 -9.65
C THR A 52 19.80 0.65 -11.10
N ASP A 53 20.59 -0.26 -11.68
CA ASP A 53 20.33 -0.82 -13.01
C ASP A 53 18.96 -1.53 -13.09
N GLU A 54 18.54 -2.14 -11.99
CA GLU A 54 17.28 -2.87 -11.90
C GLU A 54 16.12 -2.02 -11.36
N ILE A 55 16.38 -0.95 -10.59
CA ILE A 55 15.35 -0.23 -9.86
C ILE A 55 15.28 1.23 -10.32
N ALA A 56 14.09 1.66 -10.73
CA ALA A 56 13.84 3.05 -11.11
C ALA A 56 12.42 3.50 -10.72
N THR A 57 12.29 4.79 -10.45
CA THR A 57 10.99 5.47 -10.28
C THR A 57 10.58 6.11 -11.60
N TYR A 58 9.37 5.82 -12.06
CA TYR A 58 8.76 6.36 -13.26
C TYR A 58 7.61 7.29 -12.87
N LYS A 59 7.67 8.54 -13.32
CA LYS A 59 6.66 9.55 -13.05
C LYS A 59 5.77 9.75 -14.27
N PHE A 60 4.46 9.62 -14.10
CA PHE A 60 3.48 9.75 -15.16
C PHE A 60 2.56 10.94 -14.89
N LYS A 61 2.32 11.78 -15.90
CA LYS A 61 1.43 12.95 -15.77
C LYS A 61 -0.03 12.53 -15.80
N LEU A 62 -0.84 13.18 -14.96
CA LEU A 62 -2.29 13.13 -14.99
C LEU A 62 -2.84 14.17 -15.99
N PRO A 63 -4.15 14.17 -16.30
CA PRO A 63 -4.73 15.05 -17.32
C PRO A 63 -4.51 16.56 -17.08
N SER A 64 -4.33 16.99 -15.82
CA SER A 64 -3.99 18.38 -15.48
C SER A 64 -3.13 18.45 -14.21
N ALA A 65 -2.52 19.61 -13.96
CA ALA A 65 -1.72 19.86 -12.77
C ALA A 65 -2.49 19.78 -11.43
N THR A 66 -3.82 19.76 -11.43
CA THR A 66 -4.65 19.71 -10.22
C THR A 66 -5.40 18.39 -10.06
N HIS A 67 -5.22 17.45 -11.00
CA HIS A 67 -5.87 16.14 -10.91
C HIS A 67 -5.21 15.29 -9.81
N LYS A 68 -6.04 14.46 -9.18
CA LYS A 68 -5.59 13.35 -8.34
C LYS A 68 -5.65 12.05 -9.14
N LEU A 69 -4.86 11.05 -8.74
CA LEU A 69 -4.94 9.74 -9.36
C LEU A 69 -6.32 9.11 -9.05
N GLY A 70 -6.79 9.28 -7.81
CA GLY A 70 -8.04 8.70 -7.32
C GLY A 70 -7.88 7.24 -6.90
N LEU A 71 -6.75 6.90 -6.29
CA LEU A 71 -6.45 5.53 -5.84
C LEU A 71 -6.67 5.41 -4.33
N PRO A 72 -7.72 4.69 -3.87
CA PRO A 72 -7.93 4.45 -2.44
C PRO A 72 -6.75 3.72 -1.80
N ILE A 73 -6.50 4.00 -0.52
CA ILE A 73 -5.38 3.40 0.22
C ILE A 73 -5.61 1.90 0.41
N GLY A 74 -4.68 1.08 -0.06
CA GLY A 74 -4.80 -0.38 -0.12
C GLY A 74 -5.16 -0.94 -1.49
N GLN A 75 -5.52 -0.08 -2.44
CA GLN A 75 -5.81 -0.49 -3.81
C GLN A 75 -4.61 -0.26 -4.73
N HIS A 76 -4.67 -0.86 -5.90
CA HIS A 76 -3.61 -0.81 -6.90
C HIS A 76 -4.15 -0.49 -8.30
N ILE A 77 -3.25 -0.12 -9.20
CA ILE A 77 -3.57 0.05 -10.61
C ILE A 77 -3.21 -1.21 -11.40
N THR A 78 -3.77 -1.32 -12.59
CA THR A 78 -3.50 -2.41 -13.54
C THR A 78 -2.90 -1.83 -14.79
N ILE A 79 -1.72 -2.32 -15.18
CA ILE A 79 -1.02 -1.90 -16.39
C ILE A 79 -1.13 -3.00 -17.44
N GLN A 80 -1.49 -2.62 -18.65
CA GLN A 80 -1.48 -3.49 -19.82
C GLN A 80 -0.26 -3.16 -20.70
N TYR A 81 0.43 -4.20 -21.15
CA TYR A 81 1.51 -4.10 -22.12
C TYR A 81 1.21 -5.01 -23.30
N ASP A 82 1.06 -4.38 -24.46
CA ASP A 82 0.90 -5.05 -25.75
C ASP A 82 2.28 -5.19 -26.39
N PHE A 83 2.62 -6.40 -26.83
CA PHE A 83 3.91 -6.68 -27.48
C PHE A 83 3.74 -7.69 -28.61
N PHE A 84 4.70 -7.71 -29.53
CA PHE A 84 4.75 -8.73 -30.57
C PHE A 84 5.49 -9.96 -30.04
N ASN A 85 4.86 -11.13 -30.09
CA ASN A 85 5.47 -12.38 -29.69
C ASN A 85 6.14 -13.03 -30.92
N GLU A 86 7.47 -12.99 -30.95
CA GLU A 86 8.26 -13.54 -32.06
C GLU A 86 8.13 -15.07 -32.18
N GLU A 87 7.87 -15.79 -31.08
CA GLU A 87 7.73 -17.26 -31.10
C GLU A 87 6.44 -17.70 -31.79
N THR A 88 5.36 -16.93 -31.61
CA THR A 88 4.04 -17.24 -32.19
C THR A 88 3.73 -16.39 -33.42
N ASN A 89 4.57 -15.40 -33.73
CA ASN A 89 4.37 -14.41 -34.80
C ASN A 89 3.04 -13.63 -34.68
N GLU A 90 2.60 -13.36 -33.44
CA GLU A 90 1.30 -12.74 -33.14
C GLU A 90 1.40 -11.62 -32.10
N LYS A 91 0.42 -10.71 -32.09
CA LYS A 91 0.27 -9.74 -31.01
C LYS A 91 -0.19 -10.44 -29.74
N SER A 92 0.49 -10.17 -28.63
CA SER A 92 0.17 -10.69 -27.31
C SER A 92 0.03 -9.53 -26.33
N GLU A 93 -0.73 -9.76 -25.26
CA GLU A 93 -0.86 -8.80 -24.16
C GLU A 93 -0.51 -9.45 -22.84
N ILE A 94 0.03 -8.66 -21.93
CA ILE A 94 0.15 -9.05 -20.52
C ILE A 94 -0.35 -7.93 -19.62
N ILE A 95 -0.94 -8.35 -18.51
CA ILE A 95 -1.46 -7.45 -17.48
C ILE A 95 -0.72 -7.68 -16.18
N ARG A 96 -0.32 -6.60 -15.49
CA ARG A 96 0.31 -6.65 -14.16
C ARG A 96 -0.24 -5.57 -13.24
N HIS A 97 -0.24 -5.86 -11.95
CA HIS A 97 -0.69 -4.96 -10.90
C HIS A 97 0.48 -4.19 -10.29
N TYR A 98 0.27 -2.90 -10.02
CA TYR A 98 1.26 -2.03 -9.41
C TYR A 98 0.59 -1.10 -8.41
N THR A 99 1.21 -0.92 -7.23
CA THR A 99 0.82 0.12 -6.29
C THR A 99 1.76 1.32 -6.46
N PRO A 100 1.25 2.49 -6.87
CA PRO A 100 2.00 3.72 -6.87
C PRO A 100 2.58 4.04 -5.50
N VAL A 101 3.78 4.62 -5.49
CA VAL A 101 4.45 5.05 -4.25
C VAL A 101 4.11 6.49 -3.88
N SER A 102 3.49 7.25 -4.80
CA SER A 102 2.88 8.56 -4.56
C SER A 102 1.48 8.43 -3.95
N LEU A 103 1.09 9.39 -3.10
CA LEU A 103 -0.24 9.47 -2.50
C LEU A 103 -0.96 10.74 -2.95
N ASP A 104 -2.27 10.63 -3.21
CA ASP A 104 -3.12 11.77 -3.52
C ASP A 104 -3.11 12.85 -2.43
N LEU A 105 -2.74 12.52 -1.19
CA LEU A 105 -2.60 13.49 -0.09
C LEU A 105 -1.42 14.47 -0.28
N GLU A 106 -0.41 14.10 -1.06
CA GLU A 106 0.86 14.84 -1.16
C GLU A 106 1.22 15.22 -2.60
N THR A 107 0.55 14.63 -3.59
CA THR A 107 0.87 14.84 -5.01
C THR A 107 -0.34 15.29 -5.80
N ASP A 108 -0.11 16.20 -6.74
CA ASP A 108 -1.07 16.70 -7.72
C ASP A 108 -0.48 16.57 -9.12
N GLY A 109 -1.32 16.19 -10.09
CA GLY A 109 -0.97 16.18 -11.50
C GLY A 109 -0.02 15.07 -11.96
N TYR A 110 0.42 14.17 -11.08
CA TYR A 110 1.22 13.00 -11.44
C TYR A 110 1.03 11.83 -10.46
N PHE A 111 1.50 10.66 -10.87
CA PHE A 111 1.75 9.53 -9.97
C PHE A 111 3.11 8.88 -10.27
N GLU A 112 3.66 8.18 -9.29
CA GLU A 112 4.97 7.55 -9.36
C GLU A 112 4.91 6.04 -9.17
N LEU A 113 5.58 5.31 -10.04
CA LEU A 113 5.77 3.86 -9.94
C LEU A 113 7.22 3.54 -9.64
N LEU A 114 7.46 2.87 -8.51
CA LEU A 114 8.75 2.24 -8.22
C LEU A 114 8.78 0.85 -8.83
N ILE A 115 9.66 0.63 -9.81
CA ILE A 115 9.72 -0.61 -10.58
C ILE A 115 11.07 -1.28 -10.39
N LYS A 116 11.05 -2.55 -9.99
CA LYS A 116 12.17 -3.48 -10.15
C LYS A 116 12.03 -4.24 -11.47
N LYS A 117 13.08 -4.17 -12.31
CA LYS A 117 13.16 -4.76 -13.65
C LYS A 117 13.80 -6.14 -13.57
N TYR A 118 13.00 -7.21 -13.68
CA TYR A 118 13.51 -8.59 -13.67
C TYR A 118 13.99 -9.01 -15.06
N LYS A 119 15.19 -9.59 -15.17
CA LYS A 119 15.87 -9.93 -16.45
C LYS A 119 14.92 -10.52 -17.51
N LEU A 120 14.13 -11.54 -17.16
CA LEU A 120 13.21 -12.25 -18.06
C LEU A 120 11.76 -11.78 -17.99
N GLY A 121 11.45 -10.73 -17.22
CA GLY A 121 10.09 -10.23 -17.04
C GLY A 121 9.59 -9.48 -18.27
N LYS A 122 8.52 -9.97 -18.92
CA LYS A 122 7.89 -9.30 -20.08
C LYS A 122 7.45 -7.86 -19.75
N MET A 123 6.82 -7.63 -18.59
CA MET A 123 6.45 -6.27 -18.17
C MET A 123 7.70 -5.42 -17.84
N SER A 124 8.79 -6.04 -17.40
CA SER A 124 10.06 -5.34 -17.21
C SER A 124 10.68 -4.89 -18.54
N GLN A 125 10.35 -5.53 -19.67
CA GLN A 125 10.78 -5.07 -21.00
C GLN A 125 10.15 -3.73 -21.35
N LEU A 126 8.85 -3.53 -21.07
CA LEU A 126 8.20 -2.22 -21.20
C LEU A 126 9.01 -1.13 -20.48
N PHE A 127 9.26 -1.32 -19.18
CA PHE A 127 9.95 -0.32 -18.38
C PHE A 127 11.43 -0.13 -18.72
N ARG A 128 12.10 -1.10 -19.34
CA ARG A 128 13.46 -0.90 -19.87
C ARG A 128 13.49 -0.01 -21.11
N ASN A 129 12.44 -0.09 -21.93
CA ASN A 129 12.44 0.48 -23.27
C ASN A 129 11.68 1.81 -23.36
N ILE A 130 10.77 2.06 -22.42
CA ILE A 130 9.96 3.28 -22.38
C ILE A 130 10.83 4.53 -22.17
N LYS A 131 10.52 5.61 -22.88
CA LYS A 131 11.19 6.90 -22.82
C LYS A 131 10.23 7.99 -22.36
N VAL A 132 10.77 9.12 -21.92
CA VAL A 132 9.97 10.31 -21.61
C VAL A 132 9.17 10.71 -22.86
N GLY A 133 7.88 10.98 -22.70
CA GLY A 133 6.93 11.23 -23.78
C GLY A 133 6.14 9.98 -24.23
N ASP A 134 6.61 8.77 -23.93
CA ASP A 134 5.84 7.55 -24.18
C ASP A 134 4.70 7.40 -23.16
N LYS A 135 3.72 6.56 -23.47
CA LYS A 135 2.56 6.33 -22.62
C LYS A 135 2.42 4.87 -22.18
N ILE A 136 1.77 4.68 -21.03
CA ILE A 136 1.33 3.37 -20.54
C ILE A 136 -0.19 3.31 -20.47
N LYS A 137 -0.76 2.11 -20.69
CA LYS A 137 -2.19 1.85 -20.51
C LYS A 137 -2.47 1.42 -19.08
N VAL A 138 -3.29 2.17 -18.37
CA VAL A 138 -3.62 1.97 -16.96
C VAL A 138 -5.13 1.93 -16.75
N ARG A 139 -5.62 1.02 -15.91
CA ARG A 139 -6.98 1.08 -15.35
C ARG A 139 -6.95 0.85 -13.84
N GLY A 140 -7.98 1.31 -13.15
CA GLY A 140 -8.08 1.18 -11.71
C GLY A 140 -9.16 2.09 -11.12
N PRO A 141 -9.35 2.07 -9.80
CA PRO A 141 -8.60 1.27 -8.83
C PRO A 141 -9.06 -0.20 -8.80
N LYS A 142 -8.17 -1.11 -8.40
CA LYS A 142 -8.43 -2.55 -8.22
C LYS A 142 -7.98 -3.00 -6.83
N GLY A 143 -8.58 -4.08 -6.33
CA GLY A 143 -8.33 -4.62 -4.99
C GLY A 143 -9.51 -4.43 -4.04
N PHE A 144 -9.50 -5.18 -2.94
CA PHE A 144 -10.57 -5.19 -1.92
C PHE A 144 -10.16 -4.56 -0.58
N TYR A 145 -8.90 -4.14 -0.46
CA TYR A 145 -8.43 -3.43 0.73
C TYR A 145 -8.67 -1.94 0.57
N ASP A 146 -9.43 -1.36 1.48
CA ASP A 146 -9.69 0.08 1.54
C ASP A 146 -9.46 0.52 2.98
N TYR A 147 -8.21 0.89 3.28
CA TYR A 147 -7.77 1.24 4.63
C TYR A 147 -8.53 2.43 5.19
N GLU A 148 -8.92 3.37 4.33
CA GLU A 148 -9.65 4.58 4.71
C GLU A 148 -11.02 4.23 5.31
N LYS A 149 -11.72 3.24 4.72
CA LYS A 149 -13.05 2.79 5.17
C LYS A 149 -13.06 1.84 6.37
N ILE A 150 -11.91 1.31 6.79
CA ILE A 150 -11.84 0.45 7.98
C ILE A 150 -12.09 1.30 9.23
N LEU A 151 -13.19 1.01 9.94
CA LEU A 151 -13.59 1.64 11.20
C LEU A 151 -14.10 0.57 12.20
N PRO A 152 -13.68 0.61 13.48
CA PRO A 152 -12.59 1.44 14.00
C PRO A 152 -11.25 1.08 13.32
N LYS A 153 -10.30 2.02 13.36
CA LYS A 153 -8.92 1.76 12.90
C LYS A 153 -8.32 0.58 13.66
N LYS A 154 -7.32 -0.08 13.05
CA LYS A 154 -6.67 -1.26 13.63
C LYS A 154 -5.79 -0.84 14.81
N ASP A 155 -5.70 -1.66 15.83
CA ASP A 155 -4.78 -1.38 16.94
C ASP A 155 -3.33 -1.63 16.48
N HIS A 156 -3.14 -2.69 15.69
CA HIS A 156 -1.83 -3.09 15.17
C HIS A 156 -1.96 -3.77 13.80
N LEU A 157 -1.17 -3.30 12.83
CA LEU A 157 -0.92 -3.97 11.56
C LEU A 157 0.43 -4.69 11.59
N TYR A 158 0.42 -5.99 11.31
CA TYR A 158 1.63 -6.74 10.98
C TYR A 158 1.72 -6.86 9.46
N MET A 159 2.68 -6.18 8.85
CA MET A 159 2.91 -6.22 7.41
C MET A 159 4.07 -7.16 7.14
N ILE A 160 3.84 -8.25 6.39
CA ILE A 160 4.89 -9.19 6.00
C ILE A 160 5.00 -9.16 4.49
N CYS A 161 6.13 -8.71 3.97
CA CYS A 161 6.32 -8.57 2.54
C CYS A 161 7.69 -8.99 2.04
N GLY A 162 7.80 -9.21 0.73
CA GLY A 162 9.06 -9.54 0.08
C GLY A 162 9.26 -8.80 -1.24
N GLY A 163 10.49 -8.31 -1.47
CA GLY A 163 10.86 -7.60 -2.70
C GLY A 163 9.93 -6.43 -3.03
N THR A 164 9.34 -6.44 -4.22
CA THR A 164 8.40 -5.39 -4.67
C THR A 164 7.05 -5.39 -3.93
N GLY A 165 6.78 -6.39 -3.08
CA GLY A 165 5.59 -6.41 -2.22
C GLY A 165 5.57 -5.31 -1.15
N ILE A 166 6.64 -4.52 -1.02
CA ILE A 166 6.71 -3.37 -0.13
C ILE A 166 5.78 -2.23 -0.55
N THR A 167 5.48 -2.05 -1.84
CA THR A 167 4.74 -0.87 -2.32
C THR A 167 3.32 -0.73 -1.75
N PRO A 168 2.48 -1.78 -1.63
CA PRO A 168 1.21 -1.66 -0.90
C PRO A 168 1.39 -1.37 0.59
N MET A 169 2.43 -1.92 1.22
CA MET A 169 2.72 -1.67 2.64
C MET A 169 3.13 -0.21 2.85
N TYR A 170 4.02 0.29 2.00
CA TYR A 170 4.51 1.66 2.03
C TYR A 170 3.39 2.69 1.84
N GLN A 171 2.43 2.40 0.95
CA GLN A 171 1.24 3.23 0.75
C GLN A 171 0.46 3.43 2.06
N ILE A 172 0.22 2.34 2.80
CA ILE A 172 -0.51 2.38 4.08
C ILE A 172 0.33 3.07 5.16
N ILE A 173 1.62 2.74 5.27
CA ILE A 173 2.53 3.36 6.26
C ILE A 173 2.56 4.88 6.09
N ARG A 174 2.74 5.37 4.87
CA ARG A 174 2.73 6.81 4.59
C ARG A 174 1.39 7.45 4.93
N TYR A 175 0.28 6.80 4.58
CA TYR A 175 -1.04 7.31 4.94
C TYR A 175 -1.22 7.45 6.46
N VAL A 176 -0.82 6.44 7.22
CA VAL A 176 -0.87 6.48 8.70
C VAL A 176 0.04 7.59 9.24
N TYR A 177 1.26 7.74 8.71
CA TYR A 177 2.17 8.81 9.09
C TYR A 177 1.58 10.21 8.87
N LEU A 178 1.01 10.47 7.69
CA LEU A 178 0.40 11.77 7.36
C LEU A 178 -0.82 12.07 8.23
N ASN A 179 -1.50 11.02 8.70
CA ASN A 179 -2.67 11.11 9.56
C ASN A 179 -2.35 10.81 11.03
N LYS A 180 -1.08 10.83 11.46
CA LYS A 180 -0.64 10.36 12.79
C LYS A 180 -1.31 11.04 13.99
N HIS A 181 -1.93 12.20 13.79
CA HIS A 181 -2.71 12.89 14.83
C HIS A 181 -4.08 12.23 15.06
N LEU A 182 -4.65 11.60 14.04
CA LEU A 182 -5.96 10.95 14.04
C LEU A 182 -5.85 9.42 14.04
N ASP A 183 -4.83 8.88 13.40
CA ASP A 183 -4.60 7.45 13.25
C ASP A 183 -3.45 6.98 14.15
N LYS A 184 -3.78 6.18 15.16
CA LYS A 184 -2.84 5.64 16.16
C LYS A 184 -2.49 4.17 15.91
N THR A 185 -2.84 3.62 14.73
CA THR A 185 -2.52 2.24 14.36
C THR A 185 -1.01 2.00 14.44
N LYS A 186 -0.60 1.04 15.27
CA LYS A 186 0.80 0.59 15.31
C LYS A 186 1.09 -0.28 14.09
N ILE A 187 2.31 -0.23 13.59
CA ILE A 187 2.74 -0.99 12.42
C ILE A 187 4.05 -1.70 12.73
N THR A 188 4.06 -3.02 12.54
CA THR A 188 5.30 -3.82 12.48
C THR A 188 5.46 -4.35 11.07
N LEU A 189 6.48 -3.90 10.37
CA LEU A 189 6.86 -4.36 9.04
C LEU A 189 7.98 -5.39 9.14
N ILE A 190 7.77 -6.55 8.52
CA ILE A 190 8.76 -7.62 8.35
C ILE A 190 9.01 -7.72 6.86
N TYR A 191 10.20 -7.34 6.42
CA TYR A 191 10.51 -7.11 5.02
C TYR A 191 11.68 -7.98 4.54
N GLY A 192 11.37 -8.97 3.71
CA GLY A 192 12.32 -9.95 3.17
C GLY A 192 12.88 -9.60 1.79
N ASN A 193 14.19 -9.68 1.62
CA ASN A 193 14.89 -9.46 0.35
C ASN A 193 16.01 -10.50 0.18
N GLN A 194 16.52 -10.69 -1.05
CA GLN A 194 17.62 -11.63 -1.27
C GLN A 194 18.96 -11.07 -0.76
N ARG A 195 19.20 -9.78 -1.01
CA ARG A 195 20.43 -9.05 -0.65
C ARG A 195 20.05 -7.66 -0.14
N GLU A 196 20.96 -7.02 0.59
CA GLU A 196 20.72 -5.67 1.13
C GLU A 196 20.44 -4.63 0.03
N GLU A 197 21.20 -4.67 -1.07
CA GLU A 197 21.01 -3.79 -2.23
C GLU A 197 19.63 -3.96 -2.91
N ASP A 198 18.93 -5.06 -2.64
CA ASP A 198 17.60 -5.33 -3.17
C ASP A 198 16.49 -4.70 -2.30
N ILE A 199 16.80 -4.08 -1.16
CA ILE A 199 15.81 -3.48 -0.24
C ILE A 199 15.32 -2.15 -0.84
N LEU A 200 14.13 -2.20 -1.44
CA LEU A 200 13.47 -1.00 -1.98
C LEU A 200 13.02 -0.09 -0.83
N LEU A 201 13.14 1.23 -1.02
CA LEU A 201 12.69 2.25 -0.07
C LEU A 201 13.35 2.19 1.32
N LYS A 202 14.55 1.61 1.44
CA LYS A 202 15.22 1.44 2.74
C LYS A 202 15.39 2.78 3.47
N LYS A 203 15.92 3.80 2.79
CA LYS A 203 16.17 5.12 3.39
C LYS A 203 14.89 5.82 3.82
N GLU A 204 13.84 5.70 3.02
CA GLU A 204 12.51 6.25 3.27
C GLU A 204 11.86 5.57 4.48
N LEU A 205 11.94 4.24 4.56
CA LEU A 205 11.44 3.46 5.69
C LEU A 205 12.20 3.77 6.98
N ASP A 206 13.53 3.81 6.94
CA ASP A 206 14.37 4.17 8.10
C ASP A 206 14.03 5.59 8.60
N SER A 207 13.79 6.53 7.68
CA SER A 207 13.35 7.89 8.01
C SER A 207 11.98 7.90 8.68
N LEU A 208 11.02 7.13 8.14
CA LEU A 208 9.68 7.02 8.72
C LEU A 208 9.70 6.39 10.12
N VAL A 209 10.57 5.41 10.39
CA VAL A 209 10.74 4.83 11.73
C VAL A 209 11.11 5.92 12.75
N ASN A 210 12.04 6.80 12.39
CA ASN A 210 12.46 7.90 13.25
C ASN A 210 11.36 8.96 13.45
N LEU A 211 10.53 9.20 12.43
CA LEU A 211 9.48 10.23 12.44
C LEU A 211 8.15 9.80 13.07
N MET A 212 7.96 8.49 13.28
CA MET A 212 6.73 7.89 13.77
C MET A 212 6.78 7.52 15.27
N ASP A 213 7.78 7.96 16.02
CA ASP A 213 7.86 7.86 17.49
C ASP A 213 7.51 6.47 18.05
N GLY A 214 7.99 5.40 17.39
CA GLY A 214 7.74 4.01 17.78
C GLY A 214 6.40 3.41 17.34
N GLN A 215 5.55 4.17 16.63
CA GLN A 215 4.35 3.67 15.96
C GLN A 215 4.70 2.74 14.79
N LEU A 216 5.84 2.96 14.13
CA LEU A 216 6.39 2.08 13.10
C LEU A 216 7.64 1.34 13.60
N LYS A 217 7.67 0.03 13.40
CA LYS A 217 8.87 -0.82 13.55
C LYS A 217 9.12 -1.56 12.25
N VAL A 218 10.38 -1.62 11.81
CA VAL A 218 10.79 -2.33 10.60
C VAL A 218 11.85 -3.37 10.93
N HIS A 219 11.66 -4.58 10.44
CA HIS A 219 12.58 -5.70 10.55
C HIS A 219 12.98 -6.15 9.14
N TYR A 220 14.22 -5.86 8.75
CA TYR A 220 14.78 -6.31 7.48
C TYR A 220 15.31 -7.73 7.60
N ILE A 221 14.96 -8.57 6.64
CA ILE A 221 15.32 -9.99 6.59
C ILE A 221 16.00 -10.25 5.25
N LEU A 222 17.15 -10.92 5.27
CA LEU A 222 17.87 -11.27 4.05
C LEU A 222 17.98 -12.78 3.88
N ASP A 223 17.66 -13.30 2.69
CA ASP A 223 17.85 -14.72 2.39
C ASP A 223 19.35 -15.08 2.43
N ASN A 224 20.20 -14.22 1.87
CA ASN A 224 21.65 -14.37 1.88
C ASN A 224 22.30 -13.33 2.80
N ALA A 225 23.17 -13.79 3.70
CA ALA A 225 24.00 -12.90 4.51
C ALA A 225 24.94 -12.07 3.63
N PRO A 226 25.17 -10.79 3.94
CA PRO A 226 26.32 -10.07 3.43
C PRO A 226 27.62 -10.79 3.77
N LYS A 227 28.64 -10.63 2.93
CA LYS A 227 29.94 -11.30 3.13
C LYS A 227 30.73 -10.68 4.29
N ASP A 228 30.46 -9.43 4.59
CA ASP A 228 30.93 -8.71 5.76
C ASP A 228 29.90 -8.90 6.89
N GLU A 229 30.36 -9.20 8.10
CA GLU A 229 29.52 -9.44 9.29
C GLU A 229 28.76 -8.19 9.78
N SER A 230 28.61 -7.17 8.94
CA SER A 230 27.95 -5.89 9.24
C SER A 230 26.42 -6.03 9.40
N TRP A 231 25.84 -7.13 8.94
CA TRP A 231 24.39 -7.36 9.02
C TRP A 231 23.95 -7.83 10.40
N VAL A 232 23.42 -6.90 11.18
CA VAL A 232 22.95 -7.15 12.55
C VAL A 232 21.54 -7.79 12.59
N SER A 233 20.85 -7.86 11.45
CA SER A 233 19.48 -8.39 11.36
C SER A 233 19.44 -9.88 11.01
N LYS A 234 18.25 -10.49 11.04
CA LYS A 234 18.09 -11.93 10.80
C LYS A 234 18.41 -12.30 9.34
N ILE A 235 19.06 -13.46 9.18
CA ILE A 235 19.34 -14.11 7.90
C ILE A 235 18.41 -15.33 7.75
N GLY A 236 17.97 -15.60 6.52
CA GLY A 236 17.08 -16.70 6.17
C GLY A 236 15.63 -16.26 6.01
N TYR A 237 14.71 -17.21 6.03
CA TYR A 237 13.28 -16.96 5.79
C TYR A 237 12.53 -16.49 7.04
N VAL A 238 11.36 -15.87 6.83
CA VAL A 238 10.42 -15.55 7.90
C VAL A 238 9.88 -16.84 8.51
N ASP A 239 10.09 -17.03 9.82
CA ASP A 239 9.68 -18.20 10.59
C ASP A 239 8.93 -17.83 11.87
N LYS A 240 8.49 -18.84 12.62
CA LYS A 240 7.72 -18.67 13.87
C LYS A 240 8.46 -17.80 14.88
N ASP A 241 9.74 -18.10 15.13
CA ASP A 241 10.53 -17.44 16.15
C ASP A 241 10.72 -15.96 15.84
N LEU A 242 10.92 -15.61 14.57
CA LEU A 242 10.96 -14.22 14.14
C LEU A 242 9.63 -13.51 14.40
N LEU A 243 8.50 -14.12 14.00
CA LEU A 243 7.18 -13.52 14.21
C LEU A 243 6.90 -13.26 15.70
N VAL A 244 7.21 -14.22 16.56
CA VAL A 244 7.09 -14.08 18.02
C VAL A 244 8.01 -12.97 18.54
N LYS A 245 9.27 -12.91 18.09
CA LYS A 245 10.22 -11.85 18.46
C LYS A 245 9.75 -10.46 18.03
N CYS A 246 9.07 -10.36 16.88
CA CYS A 246 8.44 -9.15 16.37
C CYS A 246 7.14 -8.79 17.12
N GLY A 247 6.68 -9.63 18.04
CA GLY A 247 5.53 -9.40 18.90
C GLY A 247 4.21 -9.98 18.38
N LEU A 248 4.22 -10.71 17.26
CA LEU A 248 3.02 -11.38 16.76
C LEU A 248 2.62 -12.48 17.76
N LYS A 249 1.34 -12.46 18.15
CA LYS A 249 0.76 -13.43 19.07
C LYS A 249 -0.26 -14.30 18.34
N ALA A 250 -0.49 -15.49 18.87
CA ALA A 250 -1.62 -16.29 18.43
C ALA A 250 -2.91 -15.57 18.77
N LEU A 251 -3.91 -15.67 17.90
CA LEU A 251 -5.26 -15.19 18.23
C LEU A 251 -5.83 -16.07 19.34
N ASP A 252 -6.40 -15.43 20.34
CA ASP A 252 -7.17 -16.09 21.40
C ASP A 252 -8.63 -15.57 21.41
N GLU A 253 -9.54 -16.33 22.03
CA GLU A 253 -10.97 -15.96 22.08
C GLU A 253 -11.23 -14.67 22.87
N SER A 254 -10.26 -14.23 23.67
CA SER A 254 -10.30 -13.01 24.45
C SER A 254 -9.66 -11.81 23.74
N ASP A 255 -9.17 -11.99 22.51
CA ASP A 255 -8.35 -11.01 21.80
C ASP A 255 -9.23 -9.87 21.32
N LYS A 256 -9.48 -8.93 22.25
CA LYS A 256 -10.17 -7.67 22.02
C LYS A 256 -9.39 -6.74 21.09
N ASN A 257 -8.13 -7.07 20.78
CA ASN A 257 -7.28 -6.25 19.92
C ASN A 257 -7.71 -6.40 18.46
N ASN A 258 -7.89 -5.26 17.81
CA ASN A 258 -8.19 -5.15 16.39
C ASN A 258 -6.89 -5.28 15.56
N THR A 259 -6.17 -6.40 15.75
CA THR A 259 -4.94 -6.73 15.01
C THR A 259 -5.27 -7.35 13.66
N GLN A 260 -4.49 -6.99 12.64
CA GLN A 260 -4.58 -7.56 11.29
C GLN A 260 -3.20 -7.81 10.70
N VAL A 261 -3.07 -8.90 9.92
CA VAL A 261 -1.85 -9.23 9.17
C VAL A 261 -2.07 -8.91 7.69
N LEU A 262 -1.12 -8.23 7.06
CA LEU A 262 -1.12 -7.91 5.64
C LEU A 262 0.05 -8.63 4.95
N LEU A 263 -0.22 -9.35 3.86
CA LEU A 263 0.79 -10.13 3.14
C LEU A 263 0.91 -9.65 1.68
N CYS A 264 2.14 -9.45 1.21
CA CYS A 264 2.41 -9.25 -0.22
C CYS A 264 3.84 -9.66 -0.59
N GLY A 265 4.03 -10.49 -1.61
CA GLY A 265 5.38 -10.88 -2.02
C GLY A 265 5.38 -12.12 -2.92
N PRO A 266 6.56 -12.76 -3.10
CA PRO A 266 6.68 -13.97 -3.89
C PRO A 266 5.74 -15.09 -3.41
N PRO A 267 5.27 -15.99 -4.31
CA PRO A 267 4.34 -17.07 -3.95
C PRO A 267 4.82 -17.96 -2.80
N GLY A 268 6.13 -18.20 -2.69
CA GLY A 268 6.73 -18.97 -1.59
C GLY A 268 6.54 -18.31 -0.23
N LEU A 269 6.79 -17.00 -0.14
CA LEU A 269 6.57 -16.23 1.09
C LEU A 269 5.09 -16.25 1.48
N VAL A 270 4.19 -15.93 0.54
CA VAL A 270 2.76 -15.86 0.83
C VAL A 270 2.21 -17.22 1.26
N SER A 271 2.55 -18.30 0.55
CA SER A 271 2.06 -19.64 0.90
C SER A 271 2.62 -20.14 2.24
N GLY A 272 3.91 -19.90 2.51
CA GLY A 272 4.54 -20.21 3.80
C GLY A 272 3.88 -19.48 4.96
N MET A 273 3.67 -18.17 4.82
CA MET A 273 3.00 -17.37 5.85
C MET A 273 1.56 -17.78 6.07
N LYS A 274 0.81 -18.11 5.00
CA LYS A 274 -0.57 -18.61 5.14
C LYS A 274 -0.64 -19.87 6.02
N LYS A 275 0.28 -20.82 5.77
CA LYS A 275 0.38 -22.06 6.55
C LYS A 275 0.76 -21.75 8.00
N LEU A 276 1.84 -20.99 8.20
CA LEU A 276 2.38 -20.66 9.52
C LEU A 276 1.36 -19.93 10.42
N LEU A 277 0.69 -18.91 9.90
CA LEU A 277 -0.33 -18.16 10.64
C LEU A 277 -1.50 -19.05 11.08
N SER A 278 -1.92 -19.97 10.21
CA SER A 278 -3.04 -20.86 10.50
C SER A 278 -2.67 -21.96 11.50
N SER A 279 -1.46 -22.53 11.40
CA SER A 279 -1.07 -23.68 12.23
C SER A 279 -0.45 -23.29 13.57
N GLU A 280 0.27 -22.17 13.66
CA GLU A 280 1.04 -21.79 14.86
C GLU A 280 0.48 -20.57 15.60
N PHE A 281 -0.40 -19.79 14.97
CA PHE A 281 -0.92 -18.53 15.51
C PHE A 281 -2.45 -18.46 15.55
N ASN A 282 -3.15 -19.58 15.32
CA ASN A 282 -4.62 -19.66 15.38
C ASN A 282 -5.37 -18.65 14.47
N TYR A 283 -4.72 -18.14 13.42
CA TYR A 283 -5.42 -17.28 12.46
C TYR A 283 -6.40 -18.11 11.63
N PRO A 284 -7.59 -17.58 11.30
CA PRO A 284 -8.54 -18.27 10.42
C PRO A 284 -7.90 -18.64 9.10
N ARG A 285 -8.36 -19.76 8.52
CA ARG A 285 -7.94 -20.17 7.18
C ARG A 285 -8.16 -19.03 6.18
N ILE A 286 -7.08 -18.68 5.50
CA ILE A 286 -7.04 -17.51 4.62
C ILE A 286 -7.73 -17.84 3.30
N LYS A 287 -8.75 -17.05 2.97
CA LYS A 287 -9.59 -17.23 1.79
C LYS A 287 -8.80 -16.98 0.50
N PRO A 288 -9.21 -17.53 -0.65
CA PRO A 288 -8.61 -17.19 -1.95
C PRO A 288 -8.75 -15.70 -2.30
N ILE A 289 -9.90 -15.11 -1.96
CA ILE A 289 -10.17 -13.68 -2.07
C ILE A 289 -10.31 -13.13 -0.65
N THR A 290 -9.38 -12.28 -0.24
CA THR A 290 -9.43 -11.60 1.05
C THR A 290 -10.16 -10.27 0.97
N LYS A 291 -10.80 -9.87 2.07
CA LYS A 291 -11.54 -8.61 2.24
C LYS A 291 -10.92 -7.78 3.36
N SER A 292 -11.20 -6.47 3.36
CA SER A 292 -10.64 -5.50 4.31
C SER A 292 -10.81 -5.87 5.79
N ASP A 293 -11.86 -6.63 6.13
CA ASP A 293 -12.21 -7.05 7.49
C ASP A 293 -11.58 -8.39 7.91
N ASP A 294 -11.00 -9.15 6.99
CA ASP A 294 -10.35 -10.42 7.32
C ASP A 294 -9.12 -10.19 8.23
N LYS A 295 -8.89 -11.08 9.21
CA LYS A 295 -7.74 -11.01 10.13
C LYS A 295 -6.39 -11.11 9.40
N VAL A 296 -6.38 -11.73 8.23
CA VAL A 296 -5.24 -11.74 7.30
C VAL A 296 -5.73 -11.30 5.93
N PHE A 297 -5.10 -10.27 5.37
CA PHE A 297 -5.34 -9.82 4.01
C PHE A 297 -4.12 -10.12 3.13
N VAL A 298 -4.35 -10.57 1.90
CA VAL A 298 -3.29 -10.81 0.91
C VAL A 298 -3.55 -9.91 -0.29
N PHE A 299 -2.56 -9.09 -0.65
CA PHE A 299 -2.62 -8.21 -1.82
C PHE A 299 -2.46 -8.97 -3.14
#